data_AF-A0A1I8N0X2-F1
#
_entry.id   AF-A0A1I8N0X2-F1
#
_cell.length_a   1.000
_cell.length_b   1.000
_cell.length_c   1.000
_cell.angle_alpha   90.00
_cell.angle_beta   90.00
_cell.angle_gamma   90.00
#
_symmetry.space_group_name_H-M   'P 1'
#
loop_
_entity.id
_entity.type
_entity.pdbx_description
1 polymer ?
#
loop_
_entity_poly.entity_id
_entity_poly.type
_entity_poly.pdbx_seq_one_letter_code
_entity_poly.pdbx_strand_id
1 'polypeptide(L)'
;MYVGVVIDNDYTRILQSLCVTGSAIQGATKLVSGLYHASLIRSLVAEILTMYEEYECKDQRYIKYLEHTLSLIKRAVFSLLNIYSIQTIGVLAVPLFYHLLLGQQIDIIALLVPGIDKHTDFGFYTYQFYHFCVVGFASFGNFANDTLMVLLIVHVPLMKNILKLKFDALDELLKEFPRDVDRTEPLLREIFQWHQKST
;
A
#
# COMPACT_ATOMS: atom_id res chain seq x y z
N MET A 1 -25.09 0.52 -17.82
CA MET A 1 -25.12 1.85 -18.46
C MET A 1 -26.38 2.07 -19.30
N TYR A 2 -26.73 1.21 -20.26
CA TYR A 2 -27.88 1.42 -21.16
C TYR A 2 -29.25 1.51 -20.45
N VAL A 3 -29.51 0.63 -19.48
CA VAL A 3 -30.83 0.54 -18.81
C VAL A 3 -31.14 1.77 -17.95
N GLY A 4 -30.22 2.22 -17.08
CA GLY A 4 -30.47 3.36 -16.18
C GLY A 4 -30.44 4.74 -16.84
N VAL A 5 -29.78 4.89 -17.99
CA VAL A 5 -29.65 6.19 -18.69
C VAL A 5 -30.80 6.43 -19.68
N VAL A 6 -31.29 5.37 -20.34
CA VAL A 6 -32.35 5.50 -21.34
C VAL A 6 -33.75 5.34 -20.74
N ILE A 7 -33.89 4.64 -19.59
CA ILE A 7 -35.19 4.34 -18.99
C ILE A 7 -35.48 5.18 -17.73
N ASP A 8 -34.50 5.40 -16.85
CA ASP A 8 -34.73 6.03 -15.53
C ASP A 8 -34.29 7.51 -15.40
N ASN A 9 -33.61 8.07 -16.41
CA ASN A 9 -33.15 9.47 -16.46
C ASN A 9 -32.36 9.93 -15.20
N ASP A 10 -31.67 9.00 -14.53
CA ASP A 10 -30.97 9.26 -13.26
C ASP A 10 -29.45 9.35 -13.48
N TYR A 11 -28.95 10.59 -13.57
CA TYR A 11 -27.53 10.91 -13.74
C TYR A 11 -26.64 10.37 -12.60
N THR A 12 -27.21 10.09 -11.43
CA THR A 12 -26.48 9.52 -10.28
C THR A 12 -25.91 8.14 -10.61
N ARG A 13 -26.61 7.36 -11.43
CA ARG A 13 -26.17 6.02 -11.87
C ARG A 13 -24.98 6.09 -12.83
N ILE A 14 -24.87 7.16 -13.61
CA ILE A 14 -23.70 7.40 -14.49
C ILE A 14 -22.47 7.67 -13.63
N LEU A 15 -22.61 8.55 -12.62
CA LEU A 15 -21.53 8.89 -11.71
C LEU A 15 -21.03 7.67 -10.93
N GLN A 16 -21.93 6.85 -10.40
CA GLN A 16 -21.58 5.60 -9.74
C GLN A 16 -20.84 4.64 -10.68
N SER A 17 -21.33 4.47 -11.91
CA SER A 17 -20.68 3.60 -12.90
C SER A 17 -19.26 4.08 -13.23
N LEU A 18 -19.04 5.40 -13.35
CA LEU A 18 -17.72 5.97 -13.60
C LEU A 18 -16.78 5.79 -12.40
N CYS A 19 -17.25 6.02 -11.17
CA CYS A 19 -16.46 5.82 -9.95
C CYS A 19 -16.01 4.37 -9.79
N VAL A 20 -16.92 3.41 -10.00
CA VAL A 20 -16.61 1.98 -9.95
C VAL A 20 -15.61 1.59 -11.04
N THR A 21 -15.81 2.07 -12.28
CA THR A 21 -14.89 1.79 -13.39
C THR A 21 -13.49 2.35 -13.12
N GLY A 22 -13.40 3.58 -12.60
CA GLY A 22 -12.11 4.20 -12.24
C GLY A 22 -11.38 3.40 -11.16
N SER A 23 -12.11 2.94 -10.15
CA SER A 23 -11.56 2.11 -9.06
C SER A 23 -11.08 0.75 -9.59
N ALA A 24 -11.82 0.15 -10.52
CA ALA A 24 -11.43 -1.11 -11.16
C ALA A 24 -10.16 -0.95 -12.02
N ILE A 25 -10.07 0.13 -12.82
CA ILE A 25 -8.87 0.43 -13.61
C ILE A 25 -7.66 0.67 -12.69
N GLN A 26 -7.85 1.40 -11.59
CA GLN A 26 -6.79 1.64 -10.61
C GLN A 26 -6.29 0.32 -10.00
N GLY A 27 -7.21 -0.55 -9.56
CA GLY A 27 -6.88 -1.87 -9.01
C GLY A 27 -6.16 -2.76 -10.03
N ALA A 28 -6.66 -2.81 -11.28
CA ALA A 28 -6.05 -3.59 -12.34
C ALA A 28 -4.63 -3.08 -12.69
N THR A 29 -4.45 -1.76 -12.77
CA THR A 29 -3.15 -1.14 -13.03
C THR A 29 -2.15 -1.46 -11.94
N LYS A 30 -2.55 -1.35 -10.67
CA LYS A 30 -1.72 -1.72 -9.51
C LYS A 30 -1.32 -3.21 -9.57
N LEU A 31 -2.28 -4.10 -9.84
CA LEU A 31 -2.04 -5.53 -9.96
C LEU A 31 -1.05 -5.86 -11.08
N VAL A 32 -1.25 -5.33 -12.28
CA VAL A 32 -0.36 -5.55 -13.43
C VAL A 32 1.03 -4.98 -13.14
N SER A 33 1.12 -3.78 -12.55
CA SER A 33 2.40 -3.19 -12.17
C SER A 33 3.15 -4.03 -11.14
N GLY A 34 2.46 -4.54 -10.12
CA GLY A 34 3.03 -5.41 -9.10
C GLY A 34 3.53 -6.74 -9.67
N LEU A 35 2.82 -7.32 -10.64
CA LEU A 35 3.26 -8.54 -11.33
C LEU A 35 4.46 -8.28 -12.24
N TYR A 36 4.44 -7.19 -13.01
CA TYR A 36 5.54 -6.86 -13.94
C TYR A 36 6.83 -6.50 -13.20
N HIS A 37 6.74 -5.79 -12.08
CA HIS A 37 7.90 -5.38 -11.27
C HIS A 37 8.15 -6.30 -10.06
N ALA A 38 7.60 -7.52 -10.05
CA ALA A 38 7.70 -8.43 -8.91
C ALA A 38 9.14 -8.76 -8.52
N SER A 39 10.05 -8.88 -9.51
CA SER A 39 11.48 -9.12 -9.28
C SER A 39 12.15 -7.93 -8.57
N LEU A 40 11.85 -6.71 -9.01
CA LEU A 40 12.35 -5.46 -8.42
C LEU A 40 11.85 -5.30 -6.99
N ILE A 41 10.54 -5.52 -6.76
CA ILE A 41 9.95 -5.46 -5.41
C ILE A 41 10.63 -6.47 -4.48
N ARG A 42 10.84 -7.71 -4.95
CA ARG A 42 11.53 -8.74 -4.17
C ARG A 42 12.97 -8.34 -3.84
N SER A 43 13.68 -7.73 -4.79
CA SER A 43 15.04 -7.24 -4.58
C SER A 43 15.08 -6.12 -3.53
N LEU A 44 14.17 -5.15 -3.60
CA LEU A 44 14.09 -4.06 -2.63
C LEU A 44 13.75 -4.57 -1.22
N VAL A 45 12.80 -5.50 -1.11
CA VAL A 45 12.44 -6.11 0.18
C VAL A 45 13.61 -6.90 0.76
N ALA A 46 14.35 -7.64 -0.08
CA ALA A 46 15.54 -8.36 0.36
C ALA A 46 16.64 -7.39 0.84
N GLU A 47 16.88 -6.28 0.13
CA GLU A 47 17.85 -5.26 0.54
C GLU A 47 17.46 -4.63 1.88
N ILE A 48 16.17 -4.33 2.08
CA ILE A 48 15.64 -3.86 3.36
C ILE A 48 15.95 -4.87 4.47
N LEU A 49 15.66 -6.16 4.27
CA LEU A 49 15.92 -7.19 5.27
C LEU A 49 17.43 -7.29 5.60
N THR A 50 18.28 -7.29 4.57
CA THR A 50 19.74 -7.32 4.76
C THR A 50 20.24 -6.11 5.55
N MET A 51 19.68 -4.91 5.34
CA MET A 51 20.01 -3.76 6.16
C MET A 51 19.62 -3.96 7.62
N TYR A 52 18.42 -4.47 7.89
CA TYR A 52 18.00 -4.73 9.26
C TYR A 52 18.95 -5.73 9.93
N GLU A 53 19.28 -6.83 9.26
CA GLU A 53 20.23 -7.83 9.75
C GLU A 53 21.65 -7.25 10.01
N GLU A 54 22.16 -6.40 9.10
CA GLU A 54 23.50 -5.84 9.23
C GLU A 54 23.60 -4.78 10.34
N TYR A 55 22.59 -3.92 10.47
CA TYR A 55 22.64 -2.75 11.35
C TYR A 55 22.03 -3.00 12.73
N GLU A 56 21.27 -4.08 12.92
CA GLU A 56 20.74 -4.49 14.24
C GLU A 56 21.85 -4.97 15.19
N CYS A 57 22.94 -5.55 14.67
CA CYS A 57 24.08 -6.00 15.47
C CYS A 57 25.19 -4.94 15.67
N LYS A 58 25.01 -3.72 15.15
CA LYS A 58 26.01 -2.63 15.23
C LYS A 58 25.75 -1.70 16.43
N ASP A 59 26.28 -0.48 16.35
CA ASP A 59 26.18 0.53 17.39
C ASP A 59 24.72 0.91 17.72
N GLN A 60 24.48 1.28 18.97
CA GLN A 60 23.14 1.57 19.50
C GLN A 60 22.46 2.75 18.77
N ARG A 61 23.26 3.62 18.13
CA ARG A 61 22.77 4.69 17.23
C ARG A 61 21.99 4.13 16.03
N TYR A 62 22.45 3.03 15.42
CA TYR A 62 21.76 2.41 14.29
C TYR A 62 20.44 1.79 14.70
N ILE A 63 20.45 1.01 15.79
CA ILE A 63 19.24 0.35 16.35
C ILE A 63 18.13 1.38 16.57
N LYS A 64 18.45 2.55 17.14
CA LYS A 64 17.48 3.61 17.38
C LYS A 64 16.79 4.11 16.09
N TYR A 65 17.51 4.21 14.97
CA TYR A 65 16.91 4.59 13.69
C TYR A 65 16.08 3.46 13.07
N LEU A 66 16.52 2.21 13.21
CA LEU A 66 15.76 1.03 12.78
C LEU A 66 14.42 0.93 13.52
N GLU A 67 14.44 1.06 14.85
CA GLU A 67 13.25 1.06 15.71
C GLU A 67 12.32 2.24 15.39
N HIS A 68 12.88 3.43 15.19
CA HIS A 68 12.10 4.60 14.80
C HIS A 68 11.35 4.36 13.50
N THR A 69 12.06 3.88 12.48
CA THR A 69 11.50 3.54 11.15
C THR A 69 10.42 2.46 11.28
N LEU A 70 10.67 1.41 12.08
CA LEU A 70 9.69 0.36 12.32
C LEU A 70 8.43 0.89 13.01
N SER A 71 8.57 1.84 13.95
CA SER A 71 7.42 2.49 14.59
C SER A 71 6.60 3.32 13.60
N LEU A 72 7.26 4.01 12.66
CA LEU A 72 6.60 4.79 11.63
C LEU A 72 5.83 3.87 10.67
N ILE A 73 6.44 2.76 10.24
CA ILE A 73 5.77 1.76 9.40
C ILE A 73 4.55 1.19 10.12
N LYS A 74 4.70 0.74 11.38
CA LYS A 74 3.57 0.21 12.17
C LYS A 74 2.43 1.22 12.24
N ARG A 75 2.72 2.48 12.58
CA ARG A 75 1.72 3.55 12.63
C ARG A 75 1.04 3.75 11.28
N ALA A 76 1.81 3.84 10.19
CA ALA A 76 1.27 4.06 8.85
C ALA A 76 0.39 2.89 8.37
N VAL A 77 0.81 1.64 8.61
CA VAL A 77 0.02 0.44 8.25
C VAL A 77 -1.28 0.38 9.06
N PHE A 78 -1.24 0.64 10.37
CA PHE A 78 -2.45 0.71 11.18
C PHE A 78 -3.38 1.85 10.75
N SER A 79 -2.85 3.01 10.40
CA SER A 79 -3.64 4.12 9.87
C SER A 79 -4.32 3.73 8.55
N LEU A 80 -3.60 3.12 7.61
CA LEU A 80 -4.17 2.63 6.35
C LEU A 80 -5.25 1.58 6.59
N LEU A 81 -4.98 0.61 7.48
CA LEU A 81 -5.94 -0.45 7.80
C LEU A 81 -7.26 0.13 8.34
N ASN A 82 -7.19 1.13 9.21
CA ASN A 82 -8.37 1.81 9.73
C ASN A 82 -9.15 2.54 8.62
N ILE A 83 -8.47 3.27 7.73
CA ILE A 83 -9.11 3.97 6.60
C ILE A 83 -9.83 2.98 5.69
N TYR A 84 -9.14 1.91 5.28
CA TYR A 84 -9.71 0.88 4.40
C TYR A 84 -10.87 0.11 5.08
N SER A 85 -10.78 -0.13 6.39
CA SER A 85 -11.85 -0.78 7.15
C SER A 85 -13.10 0.09 7.22
N ILE A 86 -12.96 1.39 7.55
CA ILE A 86 -14.08 2.35 7.58
C ILE A 86 -14.71 2.47 6.19
N GLN A 87 -13.89 2.57 5.14
CA GLN A 87 -14.36 2.64 3.76
C GLN A 87 -15.16 1.38 3.38
N THR A 88 -14.66 0.19 3.70
CA THR A 88 -15.31 -1.08 3.39
C THR A 88 -16.64 -1.21 4.12
N ILE A 89 -16.66 -0.90 5.42
CA ILE A 89 -17.90 -0.91 6.23
C ILE A 89 -18.90 0.10 5.67
N GLY A 90 -18.46 1.30 5.32
CA GLY A 90 -19.30 2.33 4.74
C GLY A 90 -19.97 1.87 3.44
N VAL A 91 -19.20 1.32 2.51
CA VAL A 91 -19.72 0.80 1.23
C VAL A 91 -20.72 -0.35 1.44
N LEU A 92 -20.47 -1.23 2.41
CA LEU A 92 -21.38 -2.34 2.72
C LEU A 92 -22.64 -1.91 3.51
N ALA A 93 -22.54 -0.84 4.31
CA ALA A 93 -23.65 -0.34 5.11
C ALA A 93 -24.69 0.42 4.27
N VAL A 94 -24.26 1.12 3.21
CA VAL A 94 -25.16 1.87 2.30
C VAL A 94 -26.34 1.03 1.78
N PRO A 95 -26.15 -0.13 1.11
CA PRO A 95 -27.27 -0.91 0.60
C PRO A 95 -28.18 -1.43 1.72
N LEU A 96 -27.62 -1.80 2.88
CA LEU A 96 -28.40 -2.26 4.03
C LEU A 96 -29.27 -1.14 4.60
N PHE A 97 -28.73 0.08 4.69
CA PHE A 97 -29.45 1.26 5.17
C PHE A 97 -30.62 1.62 4.24
N TYR A 98 -30.39 1.63 2.93
CA TYR A 98 -31.45 1.88 1.94
C TYR A 98 -32.51 0.78 1.93
N HIS A 99 -32.12 -0.48 2.11
CA HIS A 99 -33.06 -1.58 2.18
C HIS A 99 -33.94 -1.52 3.44
N LEU A 100 -33.36 -1.23 4.61
CA LEU A 100 -34.07 -1.17 5.89
C LEU A 100 -35.01 0.04 6.02
N LEU A 101 -34.64 1.22 5.50
CA LEU A 101 -35.41 2.45 5.71
C LEU A 101 -36.33 2.82 4.55
N LEU A 102 -35.92 2.56 3.30
CA LEU A 102 -36.71 2.92 2.11
C LEU A 102 -37.40 1.71 1.45
N GLY A 103 -37.10 0.48 1.89
CA GLY A 103 -37.61 -0.74 1.26
C GLY A 103 -37.12 -0.92 -0.19
N GLN A 104 -36.14 -0.12 -0.62
CA GLN A 104 -35.60 -0.14 -1.97
C GLN A 104 -34.32 -0.97 -2.03
N GLN A 105 -34.23 -1.84 -3.04
CA GLN A 105 -33.02 -2.59 -3.33
C GLN A 105 -32.10 -1.73 -4.23
N ILE A 106 -30.98 -1.27 -3.67
CA ILE A 106 -29.97 -0.53 -4.42
C ILE A 106 -28.75 -1.41 -4.64
N ASP A 107 -28.32 -1.48 -5.89
CA ASP A 107 -27.10 -2.16 -6.31
C ASP A 107 -25.88 -1.28 -5.98
N ILE A 108 -24.92 -1.76 -5.17
CA ILE A 108 -23.66 -1.04 -4.86
C ILE A 108 -22.82 -0.86 -6.13
N ILE A 109 -22.75 -1.92 -6.92
CA ILE A 109 -22.12 -1.96 -8.22
C ILE A 109 -23.24 -2.34 -9.18
N ALA A 110 -23.52 -1.50 -10.17
CA ALA A 110 -24.50 -1.78 -11.22
C ALA A 110 -24.00 -2.84 -12.20
N LEU A 111 -23.57 -4.00 -11.68
CA LEU A 111 -23.10 -5.15 -12.42
C LEU A 111 -24.21 -6.20 -12.43
N LEU A 112 -24.77 -6.47 -13.62
CA LEU A 112 -25.63 -7.63 -13.78
C LEU A 112 -24.77 -8.89 -13.63
N VAL A 113 -25.10 -9.75 -12.67
CA VAL A 113 -24.53 -11.09 -12.60
C VAL A 113 -25.36 -11.99 -13.53
N PRO A 114 -24.81 -12.46 -14.66
CA PRO A 114 -25.57 -13.28 -15.60
C PRO A 114 -25.99 -14.60 -14.93
N GLY A 115 -27.27 -14.92 -14.98
CA GLY A 115 -27.83 -16.16 -14.42
C GLY A 115 -28.46 -16.05 -13.02
N ILE A 116 -28.44 -14.87 -12.38
CA ILE A 116 -29.10 -14.64 -11.09
C ILE A 116 -30.27 -13.67 -11.27
N ASP A 117 -31.48 -14.12 -10.96
CA ASP A 117 -32.65 -13.23 -10.89
C ASP A 117 -32.72 -12.59 -9.49
N LYS A 118 -32.42 -11.29 -9.43
CA LYS A 118 -32.47 -10.47 -8.20
C LYS A 118 -33.88 -10.34 -7.60
N HIS A 119 -34.92 -10.68 -8.37
CA HIS A 119 -36.32 -10.59 -7.93
C HIS A 119 -36.79 -11.82 -7.15
N THR A 120 -35.96 -12.87 -7.05
CA THR A 120 -36.22 -14.03 -6.21
C THR A 120 -35.42 -13.91 -4.90
N ASP A 121 -36.00 -14.25 -3.74
CA ASP A 121 -35.33 -14.14 -2.42
C ASP A 121 -33.96 -14.81 -2.41
N PHE A 122 -33.85 -16.02 -2.98
CA PHE A 122 -32.58 -16.75 -3.10
C PHE A 122 -31.55 -16.02 -4.00
N GLY A 123 -32.02 -15.39 -5.07
CA GLY A 123 -31.17 -14.62 -5.98
C GLY A 123 -30.64 -13.35 -5.33
N PHE A 124 -31.44 -12.67 -4.52
CA PHE A 124 -31.03 -11.49 -3.76
C PHE A 124 -29.90 -11.80 -2.76
N TYR A 125 -30.03 -12.86 -1.95
CA TYR A 125 -28.98 -13.24 -1.00
C TYR A 125 -27.68 -13.68 -1.69
N THR A 126 -27.79 -14.45 -2.78
CA THR A 126 -26.62 -14.89 -3.57
C THR A 126 -25.90 -13.68 -4.19
N TYR A 127 -26.67 -12.71 -4.69
CA TYR A 127 -26.15 -11.48 -5.26
C TYR A 127 -25.47 -10.59 -4.20
N GLN A 128 -26.05 -10.47 -3.01
CA GLN A 128 -25.46 -9.71 -1.91
C GLN A 128 -24.16 -10.35 -1.40
N PHE A 129 -24.10 -11.68 -1.33
CA PHE A 129 -22.88 -12.41 -0.98
C PHE A 129 -21.77 -12.19 -2.00
N TYR A 130 -22.10 -12.23 -3.30
CA TYR A 130 -21.14 -11.94 -4.37
C TYR A 130 -20.55 -10.53 -4.24
N HIS A 131 -21.39 -9.51 -4.02
CA HIS A 131 -20.93 -8.14 -3.81
C HIS A 131 -20.05 -8.00 -2.57
N PHE A 132 -20.39 -8.69 -1.48
CA PHE A 132 -19.54 -8.71 -0.28
C PHE A 132 -18.15 -9.27 -0.58
N CYS A 133 -18.06 -10.39 -1.30
CA CYS A 133 -16.78 -10.96 -1.71
C CYS A 133 -15.99 -10.01 -2.61
N VAL A 134 -16.63 -9.44 -3.65
CA VAL A 134 -15.96 -8.53 -4.60
C VAL A 134 -15.42 -7.28 -3.89
N VAL A 135 -16.24 -6.63 -3.06
CA VAL A 135 -15.81 -5.44 -2.30
C VAL A 135 -14.70 -5.80 -1.32
N GLY A 136 -14.80 -6.95 -0.64
CA GLY A 136 -13.78 -7.44 0.27
C GLY A 136 -12.42 -7.66 -0.42
N PHE A 137 -12.41 -8.40 -1.53
CA PHE A 137 -11.17 -8.64 -2.29
C PHE A 137 -10.60 -7.36 -2.91
N ALA A 138 -11.45 -6.49 -3.45
CA ALA A 138 -11.02 -5.22 -4.04
C ALA A 138 -10.40 -4.28 -3.00
N SER A 139 -11.01 -4.18 -1.81
CA SER A 139 -10.50 -3.38 -0.71
C SER A 139 -9.19 -3.94 -0.18
N PHE A 140 -9.12 -5.25 0.07
CA PHE A 140 -7.92 -5.92 0.55
C PHE A 140 -6.75 -5.80 -0.44
N GLY A 141 -6.99 -6.00 -1.73
CA GLY A 141 -5.96 -5.87 -2.77
C GLY A 141 -5.39 -4.45 -2.84
N ASN A 142 -6.25 -3.43 -2.74
CA ASN A 142 -5.82 -2.04 -2.71
C ASN A 142 -5.02 -1.72 -1.43
N PHE A 143 -5.50 -2.17 -0.27
CA PHE A 143 -4.79 -2.04 1.00
C PHE A 143 -3.39 -2.66 0.94
N ALA A 144 -3.27 -3.89 0.41
CA ALA A 144 -2.00 -4.60 0.32
C ALA A 144 -0.99 -3.85 -0.56
N ASN A 145 -1.44 -3.35 -1.72
CA ASN A 145 -0.57 -2.58 -2.63
C ASN A 145 -0.11 -1.25 -2.02
N ASP A 146 -1.03 -0.50 -1.41
CA ASP A 146 -0.69 0.80 -0.81
C ASP A 146 0.21 0.64 0.42
N THR A 147 -0.01 -0.43 1.19
CA THR A 147 0.87 -0.82 2.30
C THR A 147 2.30 -1.10 1.80
N LEU A 148 2.44 -1.83 0.70
CA LEU A 148 3.75 -2.09 0.10
C LEU A 148 4.43 -0.79 -0.36
N MET A 149 3.68 0.12 -0.99
CA MET A 149 4.22 1.42 -1.41
C MET A 149 4.70 2.24 -0.20
N VAL A 150 3.89 2.33 0.86
CA VAL A 150 4.26 3.04 2.09
C VAL A 150 5.48 2.41 2.75
N LEU A 151 5.56 1.07 2.77
CA LEU A 151 6.73 0.37 3.28
C LEU A 151 7.99 0.82 2.55
N LEU A 152 7.99 0.81 1.21
CA LEU A 152 9.16 1.23 0.43
C LEU A 152 9.52 2.70 0.68
N ILE A 153 8.54 3.61 0.72
CA ILE A 153 8.77 5.04 0.92
C ILE A 153 9.36 5.34 2.30
N VAL A 154 8.88 4.69 3.36
CA VAL A 154 9.35 4.95 4.73
C VAL A 154 10.79 4.44 4.95
N HIS A 155 11.26 3.48 4.14
CA HIS A 155 12.65 3.01 4.19
C HIS A 155 13.64 3.95 3.47
N VAL A 156 13.19 4.88 2.62
CA VAL A 156 14.08 5.87 1.97
C VAL A 156 14.76 6.78 3.01
N PRO A 157 14.04 7.36 4.00
CA PRO A 157 14.67 8.06 5.13
C PRO A 157 15.65 7.21 5.94
N LEU A 158 15.40 5.90 6.10
CA LEU A 158 16.30 5.00 6.81
C LEU A 158 17.66 4.93 6.12
N MET A 159 17.68 4.72 4.79
CA MET A 159 18.88 4.74 3.96
C MET A 159 19.68 6.04 4.15
N LYS A 160 18.98 7.18 4.09
CA LYS A 160 19.59 8.50 4.30
C LYS A 160 20.22 8.63 5.69
N ASN A 161 19.55 8.14 6.74
CA ASN A 161 20.05 8.22 8.11
C ASN A 161 21.27 7.31 8.34
N ILE A 162 21.28 6.11 7.74
CA ILE A 162 22.43 5.20 7.75
C ILE A 162 23.64 5.86 7.07
N LEU A 163 23.43 6.46 5.90
CA LEU A 163 24.51 7.17 5.18
C LEU A 163 25.06 8.33 6.01
N LYS A 164 24.18 9.09 6.67
CA LYS A 164 24.59 10.16 7.58
C LYS A 164 25.46 9.63 8.73
N LEU A 165 25.08 8.52 9.35
CA LEU A 165 25.88 7.91 10.43
C LEU A 165 27.28 7.48 9.96
N LYS A 166 27.40 6.96 8.72
CA LYS A 166 28.71 6.63 8.16
C LYS A 166 29.57 7.88 7.93
N PHE A 167 28.97 8.97 7.44
CA PHE A 167 29.68 10.25 7.28
C PHE A 167 30.06 10.89 8.63
N ASP A 168 29.19 10.81 9.64
CA ASP A 168 29.50 11.29 10.99
C ASP A 168 30.70 10.53 11.58
N ALA A 169 30.78 9.21 11.38
CA ALA A 169 31.93 8.41 11.79
C ALA A 169 33.23 8.78 11.04
N LEU A 170 33.12 9.11 9.75
CA LEU A 170 34.25 9.61 8.96
C LEU A 170 34.74 10.98 9.46
N ASP A 171 33.82 11.89 9.79
CA ASP A 171 34.14 13.21 10.33
C ASP A 171 34.80 13.11 11.72
N GLU A 172 34.31 12.21 12.59
CA GLU A 172 34.96 11.88 13.87
C GLU A 172 36.40 11.38 13.66
N LEU A 173 36.60 10.45 12.72
CA LEU A 173 37.93 9.90 12.40
C LEU A 173 38.88 10.97 11.84
N LEU A 174 38.39 11.86 10.97
CA LEU A 174 39.17 12.96 10.39
C LEU A 174 39.59 13.99 11.44
N LYS A 175 38.76 14.21 12.47
CA LYS A 175 39.09 15.08 13.61
C LYS A 175 40.14 14.46 14.51
N GLU A 176 40.10 13.15 14.73
CA GLU A 176 41.05 12.43 15.58
C GLU A 176 42.40 12.18 14.89
N PHE A 177 42.38 11.84 13.59
CA PHE A 177 43.56 11.54 12.78
C PHE A 177 43.63 12.43 11.52
N PRO A 178 43.92 13.74 11.67
CA PRO A 178 43.98 14.65 10.54
C PRO A 178 45.10 14.24 9.56
N ARG A 179 44.71 13.99 8.29
CA ARG A 179 45.58 13.58 7.16
C ARG A 179 46.13 12.15 7.21
N ASP A 180 45.56 11.26 8.03
CA ASP A 180 45.87 9.83 7.96
C ASP A 180 45.07 9.17 6.81
N VAL A 181 45.68 9.17 5.62
CA VAL A 181 45.07 8.63 4.40
C VAL A 181 44.81 7.12 4.53
N ASP A 182 45.71 6.39 5.18
CA ASP A 182 45.62 4.93 5.33
C ASP A 182 44.38 4.51 6.14
N ARG A 183 43.93 5.34 7.08
CA ARG A 183 42.70 5.11 7.87
C ARG A 183 41.45 5.73 7.27
N THR A 184 41.58 6.84 6.53
CA THR A 184 40.45 7.60 5.98
C THR A 184 39.95 7.02 4.65
N GLU A 185 40.87 6.62 3.76
CA GLU A 185 40.56 6.04 2.45
C GLU A 185 39.64 4.80 2.52
N PRO A 186 39.88 3.80 3.39
CA PRO A 186 39.03 2.61 3.44
C PRO A 186 37.59 2.92 3.85
N LEU A 187 37.38 3.84 4.80
CA LEU A 187 36.04 4.22 5.26
C LEU A 187 35.29 5.02 4.18
N LEU A 188 35.99 5.92 3.48
CA LEU A 188 35.43 6.65 2.34
C LEU A 188 35.04 5.70 1.21
N ARG A 189 35.90 4.73 0.89
CA ARG A 189 35.65 3.70 -0.13
C ARG A 189 34.45 2.83 0.23
N GLU A 190 34.31 2.45 1.50
CA GLU A 190 33.14 1.70 1.99
C GLU A 190 31.84 2.50 1.78
N ILE A 191 31.83 3.80 2.10
CA ILE A 191 30.67 4.68 1.91
C ILE A 191 30.27 4.76 0.43
N PHE A 192 31.25 4.95 -0.47
CA PHE A 192 30.98 5.01 -1.91
C PHE A 192 30.52 3.68 -2.49
N GLN A 193 31.11 2.56 -2.06
CA GLN A 193 30.70 1.22 -2.47
C GLN A 193 29.28 0.90 -1.99
N TRP A 194 28.93 1.29 -0.77
CA TRP A 194 27.59 1.13 -0.23
C TRP A 194 26.57 1.98 -1.02
N HIS A 195 26.90 3.24 -1.33
CA HIS A 195 26.03 4.09 -2.14
C HIS A 195 25.82 3.56 -3.57
N GLN A 196 26.87 3.03 -4.21
CA GLN A 196 26.78 2.43 -5.55
C GLN A 196 26.01 1.11 -5.57
N LYS A 197 25.98 0.35 -4.48
CA LYS A 197 25.21 -0.90 -4.38
C LYS A 197 23.71 -0.65 -4.22
N SER A 198 23.34 0.49 -3.65
CA SER A 198 21.95 0.90 -3.40
C SER A 198 21.39 1.88 -4.45
N THR A 199 22.09 2.10 -5.57
CA THR A 199 21.63 2.87 -6.75
C THR A 199 21.54 1.95 -7.96
#